data_AF-A0A7J5BI21-F1
#
_entry.id   AF-A0A7J5BI21-F1
#
_cell.length_a   1.000
_cell.length_b   1.000
_cell.length_c   1.000
_cell.angle_alpha   90.00
_cell.angle_beta   90.00
_cell.angle_gamma   90.00
#
_symmetry.space_group_name_H-M   'P 1'
#
loop_
_entity.id
_entity.type
_entity.pdbx_description
1 polymer ?
#
loop_
_entity_poly.entity_id
_entity_poly.type
_entity_poly.pdbx_seq_one_letter_code
_entity_poly.pdbx_strand_id
1 'polypeptide(L)' 'MYGAIWRAIPGPWPVKLIVYLILIAAVLYALVEWVFPWVDAEIVLPNTEDITVSMGLDT' A
#
# COMPACT_ATOMS: atom_id res chain seq x y z
N MET A 1 2.07 6.33 -38.45
CA MET A 1 3.38 6.49 -37.77
C MET A 1 3.32 6.58 -36.23
N TYR A 2 2.19 6.31 -35.55
CA TYR A 2 2.15 6.03 -34.09
C TYR A 2 1.69 4.59 -33.75
N GLY A 3 1.45 3.74 -34.77
CA GLY A 3 0.83 2.43 -34.61
C GLY A 3 1.74 1.32 -34.08
N ALA A 4 3.07 1.46 -34.17
CA ALA A 4 4.01 0.44 -33.72
C ALA A 4 4.07 0.35 -32.18
N ILE A 5 3.98 1.49 -31.49
CA ILE A 5 3.96 1.56 -30.01
C ILE A 5 2.64 1.02 -29.46
N TRP A 6 1.52 1.20 -30.18
CA TRP A 6 0.21 0.67 -29.78
C TRP A 6 0.04 -0.84 -29.99
N ARG A 7 0.94 -1.48 -30.74
CA ARG A 7 0.95 -2.93 -31.03
C ARG A 7 1.87 -3.74 -30.12
N ALA A 8 2.76 -3.08 -29.37
CA ALA A 8 3.64 -3.74 -28.41
C ALA A 8 2.95 -4.14 -27.10
N ILE A 9 1.75 -3.61 -26.85
CA ILE A 9 0.96 -3.93 -25.66
C ILE A 9 -0.13 -4.91 -26.09
N PRO A 10 -0.07 -6.20 -25.70
CA PRO A 10 -1.08 -7.19 -26.09
C PRO A 10 -2.39 -6.90 -25.35
N GLY A 11 -3.31 -6.24 -26.03
CA GLY A 11 -4.71 -6.22 -25.61
C GLY A 11 -5.46 -4.91 -25.91
N PRO A 12 -6.78 -4.99 -26.18
CA PRO A 12 -7.65 -3.84 -26.33
C PRO A 12 -7.63 -2.94 -25.08
N TRP A 13 -8.00 -1.67 -25.23
CA TRP A 13 -8.04 -0.66 -24.15
C TRP A 13 -8.44 -1.18 -22.75
N PRO A 14 -9.49 -2.01 -22.58
CA PRO A 14 -9.85 -2.57 -21.27
C PRO A 14 -8.78 -3.47 -20.64
N VAL A 15 -7.98 -4.19 -21.41
CA VAL A 15 -6.92 -5.07 -20.88
C VAL A 15 -5.82 -4.24 -20.21
N LYS A 16 -5.44 -3.10 -20.82
CA LYS A 16 -4.46 -2.17 -20.24
C LYS A 16 -4.96 -1.58 -18.93
N LEU A 17 -6.25 -1.24 -18.88
CA LEU A 17 -6.90 -0.72 -17.67
C LEU A 17 -6.85 -1.75 -16.54
N ILE A 18 -7.19 -3.02 -16.83
CA ILE A 18 -7.15 -4.11 -15.84
C ILE A 18 -5.74 -4.32 -15.31
N VAL A 19 -4.72 -4.34 -16.18
CA VAL A 19 -3.32 -4.49 -15.76
C VAL A 19 -2.90 -3.37 -14.82
N TYR A 20 -3.23 -2.12 -15.12
CA TYR A 20 -2.96 -0.99 -14.23
C TYR A 20 -3.69 -1.10 -12.90
N LEU A 21 -4.96 -1.53 -12.93
CA LEU A 21 -5.77 -1.69 -11.73
C LEU A 21 -5.20 -2.78 -10.82
N ILE A 22 -4.77 -3.90 -11.39
CA ILE A 22 -4.07 -4.98 -10.66
C ILE A 22 -2.75 -4.47 -10.08
N LEU A 23 -1.97 -3.70 -10.83
CA LEU A 23 -0.73 -3.11 -10.34
C LEU A 23 -0.95 -2.20 -9.13
N ILE A 24 -1.96 -1.32 -9.21
CA ILE A 24 -2.33 -0.43 -8.11
C ILE A 24 -2.80 -1.24 -6.90
N ALA A 25 -3.68 -2.24 -7.12
CA ALA A 25 -4.16 -3.11 -6.06
C ALA A 25 -3.01 -3.88 -5.38
N ALA A 26 -2.05 -4.38 -6.15
CA ALA A 26 -0.88 -5.06 -5.63
C ALA A 26 0.01 -4.13 -4.80
N VAL A 27 0.20 -2.88 -5.24
CA VAL A 27 0.95 -1.88 -4.46
C VAL A 27 0.23 -1.55 -3.16
N LEU A 28 -1.08 -1.30 -3.19
CA LEU A 28 -1.87 -1.02 -1.99
C LEU A 28 -1.86 -2.20 -1.01
N TYR A 29 -2.00 -3.42 -1.53
CA TYR A 29 -1.90 -4.64 -0.74
C TYR A 29 -0.53 -4.77 -0.08
N ALA A 30 0.55 -4.59 -0.85
CA ALA A 30 1.91 -4.61 -0.33
C ALA A 30 2.15 -3.52 0.73
N LEU A 31 1.54 -2.35 0.53
CA LEU A 31 1.64 -1.25 1.48
C LEU A 31 0.97 -1.63 2.81
N VAL A 32 -0.24 -2.18 2.78
CA VAL A 32 -0.98 -2.55 3.99
C VAL A 32 -0.35 -3.75 4.71
N GLU A 33 0.09 -4.76 3.98
CA GLU A 33 0.61 -6.00 4.58
C GLU A 33 2.06 -5.87 5.07
N TRP A 34 2.89 -5.08 4.39
CA TRP A 34 4.32 -4.97 4.71
C TRP A 34 4.75 -3.60 5.18
N VAL A 35 4.32 -2.53 4.50
CA VAL A 35 4.82 -1.18 4.81
C VAL A 35 4.14 -0.61 6.05
N PHE A 36 2.84 -0.79 6.22
CA PHE A 36 2.11 -0.29 7.39
C PHE A 36 2.64 -0.90 8.71
N PRO A 37 2.85 -2.22 8.84
CA PRO A 37 3.42 -2.80 10.05
C PRO A 37 4.85 -2.29 10.32
N TRP A 38 5.65 -2.11 9.28
CA TRP A 38 6.99 -1.54 9.40
C TRP A 38 6.95 -0.08 9.86
N VAL A 39 6.06 0.74 9.29
CA VAL A 39 5.84 2.14 9.68
C VAL A 39 5.31 2.25 11.11
N ASP A 40 4.38 1.37 11.51
CA ASP A 40 3.84 1.37 12.87
C ASP A 40 4.93 1.05 13.89
N ALA A 41 5.76 0.04 13.60
CA ALA A 41 6.88 -0.37 14.45
C ALA A 41 7.99 0.67 14.55
N GLU A 42 8.34 1.37 13.46
CA GLU A 42 9.51 2.27 13.45
C GLU A 42 9.17 3.76 13.58
N ILE A 43 7.96 4.18 13.17
CA ILE A 43 7.62 5.61 13.00
C ILE A 43 6.50 6.05 13.94
N VAL A 44 5.45 5.24 14.12
CA VAL A 44 4.25 5.67 14.89
C VAL A 44 4.38 5.37 16.38
N LEU A 45 5.03 4.27 16.78
CA LEU A 45 5.06 3.83 18.18
C LEU A 45 6.47 3.73 18.83
N PRO A 46 7.43 4.66 18.65
CA PRO A 46 8.64 4.62 19.47
C PRO A 46 8.40 4.95 20.96
N ASN A 47 7.24 5.52 21.35
CA ASN A 47 6.97 6.01 22.72
C ASN A 47 5.55 5.75 23.25
N THR A 48 4.81 4.78 22.72
CA THR A 48 3.44 4.47 23.17
C THR A 48 3.38 3.08 23.80
N GLU A 49 4.28 2.80 24.74
CA GLU A 49 4.10 1.67 25.65
C GLU A 49 3.13 1.98 26.81
N ASP A 50 2.76 3.25 27.07
CA ASP A 50 2.01 3.58 28.30
C ASP A 50 1.00 4.75 28.16
N ILE A 51 -0.17 4.53 27.56
CA ILE A 51 -1.32 5.46 27.78
C ILE A 51 -2.62 4.78 28.19
N THR A 52 -2.76 3.46 28.07
CA THR A 52 -3.89 2.72 28.65
C THR A 52 -3.64 2.29 30.09
N VAL A 53 -2.37 2.15 30.50
CA VAL A 53 -1.98 1.78 31.88
C VAL A 53 -1.80 3.01 32.78
N SER A 54 -1.34 4.14 32.23
CA SER A 54 -1.07 5.39 32.98
C SER A 54 -2.28 6.31 33.14
N MET A 55 -3.40 6.04 32.45
CA MET A 55 -4.69 6.76 32.58
C MET A 55 -5.69 5.97 33.44
N GLY A 56 -5.27 5.46 34.60
CA GLY A 56 -6.18 4.71 35.47
C GLY A 56 -5.57 3.93 36.62
N LEU A 57 -4.28 4.12 36.90
CA LEU A 57 -3.57 3.51 38.03
C LEU A 57 -2.71 4.57 38.73
N ASP A 58 -3.37 5.59 39.28
CA ASP A 58 -2.79 6.53 40.25
C ASP A 58 -3.23 6.21 41.70
N THR A 59 -3.67 4.98 41.96
CA THR A 59 -3.82 4.42 43.33
C THR A 59 -2.59 3.67 43.77
#